data_AF-A0A935MBN2-F1
#
_entry.id   AF-A0A935MBN2-F1
#
_cell.length_a   1.000
_cell.length_b   1.000
_cell.length_c   1.000
_cell.angle_alpha   90.00
_cell.angle_beta   90.00
_cell.angle_gamma   90.00
#
_symmetry.space_group_name_H-M   'P 1'
#
loop_
_entity.id
_entity.type
_entity.pdbx_description
1 polymer ?
#
loop_
_entity_poly.entity_id
_entity_poly.type
_entity_poly.pdbx_seq_one_letter_code
_entity_poly.pdbx_strand_id
1 'polypeptide(L)'
;MLVNLSDRFYKWAKGWLIFVLFILDGFFAGFLLPLIQGMMQGGQGGIQPLDLMLFATPEKIFAMIERYGEYGRPFYRNVELTVDIVYPIVYLFFFGLFISWLFQRGFSSNSPIRKYNIAPLGAWFFDLLENIVIVILLSIFPPNLPSLRGFWFY
;
A
#
# COMPACT_ATOMS: atom_id res chain seq x y z
N MET A 1 8.12 -19.33 13.35
CA MET A 1 6.98 -18.87 12.52
C MET A 1 7.42 -18.35 11.15
N LEU A 2 8.31 -17.35 11.07
CA LEU A 2 8.76 -16.75 9.80
C LEU A 2 9.51 -17.73 8.87
N VAL A 3 10.36 -18.60 9.41
CA VAL A 3 11.06 -19.64 8.62
C VAL A 3 10.05 -20.58 7.94
N ASN A 4 9.04 -21.04 8.68
CA ASN A 4 7.97 -21.88 8.15
C ASN A 4 7.17 -21.17 7.04
N LEU A 5 7.05 -19.85 7.10
CA LEU A 5 6.37 -19.06 6.06
C LEU A 5 7.25 -18.89 4.82
N SER A 6 8.54 -18.58 5.00
CA SER A 6 9.53 -18.53 3.91
C SER A 6 9.54 -19.83 3.10
N ASP A 7 9.54 -20.98 3.78
CA ASP A 7 9.49 -22.29 3.13
C ASP A 7 8.17 -22.54 2.38
N ARG A 8 7.04 -22.00 2.86
CA ARG A 8 5.75 -22.10 2.15
C ARG A 8 5.77 -21.33 0.84
N PHE A 9 6.30 -20.10 0.83
CA PHE A 9 6.45 -19.32 -0.40
C PHE A 9 7.27 -20.07 -1.46
N TYR A 10 8.35 -20.74 -1.06
CA TYR A 10 9.12 -21.60 -1.97
C TYR A 10 8.32 -22.78 -2.54
N LYS A 11 7.46 -23.41 -1.74
CA LYS A 11 6.60 -24.52 -2.22
C LYS A 11 5.48 -24.04 -3.15
N TRP A 12 5.04 -22.80 -3.00
CA TRP A 12 3.95 -22.22 -3.80
C TRP A 12 4.43 -21.52 -5.08
N ALA A 13 5.74 -21.32 -5.26
CA ALA A 13 6.36 -20.57 -6.36
C ALA A 13 6.23 -21.26 -7.74
N LYS A 14 4.99 -21.40 -8.22
CA LYS A 14 4.65 -21.97 -9.53
C LYS A 14 4.61 -20.85 -10.57
N GLY A 15 5.28 -21.06 -11.71
CA GLY A 15 5.41 -20.02 -12.75
C GLY A 15 4.07 -19.48 -13.26
N TRP A 16 3.06 -20.34 -13.45
CA TRP A 16 1.73 -19.89 -13.89
C TRP A 16 1.02 -19.01 -12.85
N LEU A 17 1.17 -19.32 -11.55
CA LEU A 17 0.56 -18.53 -10.49
C LEU A 17 1.21 -17.15 -10.40
N ILE A 18 2.54 -17.10 -10.52
CA ILE A 18 3.31 -15.86 -10.59
C ILE A 18 2.85 -15.03 -11.80
N PHE A 19 2.64 -15.66 -12.96
CA PHE A 19 2.16 -14.95 -14.15
C PHE A 19 0.76 -14.38 -13.97
N VAL A 20 -0.18 -15.13 -13.37
CA VAL A 20 -1.53 -14.62 -13.05
C VAL A 20 -1.44 -13.43 -12.09
N LEU A 21 -0.65 -13.56 -11.03
CA LEU A 21 -0.44 -12.48 -10.06
C LEU A 21 0.24 -11.26 -10.68
N PHE A 22 1.16 -11.44 -11.61
CA PHE A 22 1.79 -10.36 -12.37
C PHE A 22 0.77 -9.59 -13.21
N ILE A 23 -0.13 -10.28 -13.92
CA ILE A 23 -1.20 -9.62 -14.68
C ILE A 23 -2.16 -8.89 -13.75
N LEU A 24 -2.51 -9.49 -12.61
CA LEU A 24 -3.38 -8.86 -11.63
C LEU A 24 -2.74 -7.62 -11.01
N ASP A 25 -1.49 -7.73 -10.55
CA ASP A 25 -0.69 -6.61 -10.02
C ASP A 25 -0.58 -5.48 -11.04
N GLY A 26 -0.27 -5.80 -12.30
CA GLY A 26 -0.24 -4.85 -13.41
C GLY A 26 -1.60 -4.20 -13.71
N PHE A 27 -2.71 -4.92 -13.54
CA PHE A 27 -4.05 -4.34 -13.66
C PHE A 27 -4.34 -3.34 -12.53
N PHE A 28 -3.98 -3.67 -11.29
CA PHE A 28 -4.14 -2.73 -10.18
C PHE A 28 -3.28 -1.47 -10.39
N ALA A 29 -1.98 -1.64 -10.60
CA ALA A 29 -1.01 -0.56 -10.74
C ALA A 29 -1.22 0.29 -12.00
N GLY A 30 -1.46 -0.36 -13.15
CA GLY A 30 -1.50 0.29 -14.45
C GLY A 30 -2.88 0.79 -14.86
N PHE A 31 -3.95 0.35 -14.21
CA PHE A 31 -5.31 0.72 -14.59
C PHE A 31 -6.19 1.12 -13.40
N LEU A 32 -6.38 0.25 -12.41
CA LEU A 32 -7.37 0.49 -11.34
C LEU A 32 -7.01 1.69 -10.46
N LEU A 33 -5.77 1.77 -9.97
CA LEU A 33 -5.31 2.88 -9.13
C LEU A 33 -5.28 4.22 -9.90
N PRO A 34 -4.74 4.31 -11.13
CA PRO A 34 -4.87 5.51 -11.95
C PRO A 34 -6.32 5.96 -12.19
N LEU A 35 -7.24 5.00 -12.40
CA LEU A 35 -8.66 5.30 -12.57
C LEU A 35 -9.25 5.92 -11.29
N ILE A 36 -8.98 5.33 -10.13
CA ILE A 36 -9.44 5.85 -8.83
C ILE A 36 -8.85 7.24 -8.56
N GLN A 37 -7.56 7.44 -8.83
CA GLN A 37 -6.90 8.74 -8.69
C GLN A 37 -7.55 9.79 -9.61
N GLY A 38 -7.89 9.42 -10.85
CA GLY A 38 -8.61 10.29 -11.77
C GLY A 38 -10.01 10.66 -11.25
N MET A 39 -10.72 9.73 -10.62
CA MET A 39 -12.00 9.99 -9.97
C MET A 39 -11.86 10.95 -8.77
N MET A 40 -10.80 10.80 -7.96
CA MET A 40 -10.51 11.72 -6.84
C MET A 40 -10.26 13.15 -7.32
N GLN A 41 -9.60 13.30 -8.48
CA GLN A 41 -9.31 14.60 -9.06
C GLN A 41 -10.53 15.32 -9.63
N GLY A 42 -11.62 14.60 -9.95
CA GLY A 42 -12.84 15.20 -10.52
C GLY A 42 -12.59 16.00 -11.81
N GLY A 43 -11.53 15.65 -12.56
CA GLY A 43 -11.07 16.39 -13.74
C GLY A 43 -10.24 17.64 -13.46
N GLN A 44 -9.88 17.92 -12.20
CA GLN A 44 -9.02 19.03 -11.80
C GLN A 44 -7.66 18.52 -11.31
N GLY A 45 -6.58 19.15 -11.76
CA GLY A 45 -5.23 18.82 -11.29
C GLY A 45 -4.99 19.26 -9.84
N GLY A 46 -4.02 18.62 -9.19
CA GLY A 46 -3.52 19.03 -7.87
C GLY A 46 -4.13 18.32 -6.66
N ILE A 47 -5.02 17.35 -6.88
CA ILE A 47 -5.40 16.35 -5.87
C ILE A 47 -4.50 15.12 -6.05
N GLN A 48 -3.84 14.71 -4.97
CA GLN A 48 -3.05 13.49 -4.91
C GLN A 48 -3.40 12.74 -3.63
N PRO A 49 -3.39 11.40 -3.64
CA PRO A 49 -3.49 10.59 -2.43
C PRO A 49 -2.41 10.93 -1.40
N LEU A 50 -2.68 10.72 -0.11
CA LEU A 50 -1.74 11.05 0.97
C LEU A 50 -0.55 10.09 1.02
N ASP A 51 -0.74 8.82 0.68
CA ASP A 51 0.30 7.78 0.56
C ASP A 51 1.37 8.13 -0.49
N LEU A 52 1.03 8.96 -1.48
CA LEU A 52 1.99 9.46 -2.48
C LEU A 52 2.74 10.73 -2.03
N MET A 53 2.36 11.32 -0.90
CA MET A 53 2.95 12.56 -0.38
C MET A 53 4.19 12.31 0.48
N LEU A 54 5.19 11.64 -0.10
CA LEU A 54 6.44 11.31 0.58
C LEU A 54 7.09 12.55 1.20
N PHE A 55 7.40 12.47 2.51
CA PHE A 55 8.05 13.54 3.29
C PHE A 55 7.27 14.86 3.33
N ALA A 56 5.95 14.84 3.14
CA ALA A 56 5.12 16.02 3.32
C ALA A 56 5.07 16.47 4.78
N THR A 57 5.09 17.79 5.00
CA THR A 57 4.89 18.35 6.34
C THR A 57 3.42 18.21 6.76
N PRO A 58 3.11 18.21 8.06
CA PRO A 58 1.73 18.19 8.54
C PRO A 58 0.85 19.26 7.89
N GLU A 59 1.36 20.47 7.67
CA GLU A 59 0.61 21.56 7.01
C GLU A 59 0.22 21.19 5.58
N LYS A 60 1.13 20.56 4.83
CA LYS A 60 0.83 20.09 3.46
C LYS A 60 -0.20 18.97 3.46
N ILE A 61 -0.13 18.05 4.42
CA ILE A 61 -1.10 16.96 4.59
C ILE A 61 -2.49 17.53 4.89
N PHE A 62 -2.61 18.42 5.88
CA PHE A 62 -3.90 19.03 6.24
C PHE A 62 -4.47 19.91 5.12
N ALA A 63 -3.63 20.67 4.41
CA ALA A 63 -4.05 21.42 3.24
C ALA A 63 -4.58 20.49 2.12
N MET A 64 -3.98 19.31 1.94
CA MET A 64 -4.50 18.32 0.99
C MET A 64 -5.85 17.72 1.45
N ILE A 65 -5.98 17.39 2.74
CA ILE A 65 -7.24 16.88 3.32
C ILE A 65 -8.38 17.91 3.17
N GLU A 66 -8.07 19.19 3.34
CA GLU A 66 -9.01 20.28 3.09
C GLU A 66 -9.45 20.32 1.63
N ARG A 67 -8.48 20.21 0.69
CA ARG A 67 -8.74 20.20 -0.76
C ARG A 67 -9.58 19.02 -1.22
N TYR A 68 -9.55 17.87 -0.54
CA TYR A 68 -10.46 16.75 -0.85
C TYR A 68 -11.94 17.12 -0.70
N GLY A 69 -12.26 18.10 0.15
CA GLY A 69 -13.64 18.54 0.37
C GLY A 69 -14.53 17.48 1.01
N GLU A 70 -15.83 17.78 1.14
CA GLU A 70 -16.79 16.92 1.83
C GLU A 70 -17.05 15.59 1.13
N TYR A 71 -16.90 15.54 -0.20
CA TYR A 71 -17.13 14.35 -1.01
C TYR A 71 -15.86 13.51 -1.21
N GLY A 72 -14.70 14.15 -1.40
CA GLY A 72 -13.45 13.44 -1.66
C GLY A 72 -12.91 12.71 -0.42
N ARG A 73 -13.08 13.28 0.78
CA ARG A 73 -12.66 12.63 2.04
C ARG A 73 -13.31 11.25 2.26
N PRO A 74 -14.66 11.11 2.27
CA PRO A 74 -15.29 9.80 2.46
C PRO A 74 -15.04 8.86 1.27
N PHE A 75 -14.94 9.37 0.04
CA PHE A 75 -14.55 8.56 -1.11
C PHE A 75 -13.17 7.93 -0.90
N TYR A 76 -12.16 8.76 -0.60
CA TYR A 76 -10.79 8.31 -0.42
C TYR A 76 -10.67 7.37 0.78
N ARG A 77 -11.31 7.69 1.91
CA ARG A 77 -11.38 6.78 3.07
C ARG A 77 -11.93 5.40 2.71
N ASN A 78 -12.93 5.33 1.83
CA ASN A 78 -13.50 4.05 1.41
C ASN A 78 -12.55 3.30 0.47
N VAL A 79 -11.78 3.99 -0.38
CA VAL A 79 -10.71 3.39 -1.20
C VAL A 79 -9.67 2.73 -0.28
N GLU A 80 -9.19 3.45 0.73
CA GLU A 80 -8.23 2.97 1.73
C GLU A 80 -8.73 1.73 2.49
N LEU A 81 -10.03 1.70 2.82
CA LEU A 81 -10.67 0.58 3.52
C LEU A 81 -11.09 -0.57 2.60
N THR A 82 -10.84 -0.48 1.29
CA THR A 82 -11.25 -1.51 0.33
C THR A 82 -10.11 -1.88 -0.62
N VAL A 83 -9.88 -1.05 -1.64
CA VAL A 83 -8.91 -1.28 -2.71
C VAL A 83 -7.51 -1.41 -2.12
N ASP A 84 -7.15 -0.54 -1.18
CA ASP A 84 -5.80 -0.53 -0.58
C ASP A 84 -5.64 -1.54 0.56
N ILE A 85 -6.68 -2.31 0.89
CA ILE A 85 -6.50 -3.56 1.67
C ILE A 85 -6.21 -4.74 0.74
N VAL A 86 -6.88 -4.77 -0.42
CA VAL A 86 -6.79 -5.89 -1.37
C VAL A 86 -5.49 -5.84 -2.16
N TYR A 87 -5.10 -4.66 -2.66
CA TYR A 87 -3.94 -4.52 -3.52
C TYR A 87 -2.63 -4.95 -2.85
N PRO A 88 -2.35 -4.59 -1.58
CA PRO A 88 -1.18 -5.08 -0.87
C PRO A 88 -1.08 -6.58 -0.72
N ILE A 89 -2.22 -7.28 -0.65
CA ILE A 89 -2.24 -8.74 -0.61
C ILE A 89 -1.81 -9.31 -1.98
N VAL A 90 -2.26 -8.69 -3.08
CA VAL A 90 -1.86 -9.08 -4.43
C VAL A 90 -0.35 -8.93 -4.61
N TYR A 91 0.21 -7.74 -4.32
CA TYR A 91 1.64 -7.54 -4.49
C TYR A 91 2.47 -8.39 -3.53
N LEU A 92 1.99 -8.62 -2.29
CA LEU A 92 2.65 -9.49 -1.31
C LEU A 92 2.87 -10.89 -1.89
N PHE A 93 1.82 -11.49 -2.44
CA PHE A 93 1.92 -12.81 -3.04
C PHE A 93 2.71 -12.79 -4.34
N PHE A 94 2.52 -11.77 -5.19
CA PHE A 94 3.29 -11.65 -6.43
C PHE A 94 4.79 -11.59 -6.15
N PHE A 95 5.25 -10.58 -5.40
CA PHE A 95 6.67 -10.39 -5.12
C PHE A 95 7.24 -11.53 -4.27
N GLY A 96 6.52 -12.01 -3.26
CA GLY A 96 7.01 -13.11 -2.42
C GLY A 96 7.23 -14.40 -3.20
N LEU A 97 6.30 -14.76 -4.10
CA LEU A 97 6.44 -15.94 -4.96
C LEU A 97 7.49 -15.73 -6.07
N PHE A 98 7.55 -14.53 -6.65
CA PHE A 98 8.52 -14.19 -7.69
C PHE A 98 9.95 -14.21 -7.14
N ILE A 99 10.21 -13.58 -5.99
CA ILE A 99 11.51 -13.62 -5.30
C ILE A 99 11.87 -15.07 -4.95
N SER A 100 10.91 -15.86 -4.45
CA SER A 100 11.12 -17.27 -4.16
C SER A 100 11.53 -18.07 -5.40
N TRP A 101 10.84 -17.84 -6.52
CA TRP A 101 11.12 -18.47 -7.80
C TRP A 101 12.51 -18.10 -8.35
N LEU A 102 12.92 -16.84 -8.22
CA LEU A 102 14.25 -16.37 -8.60
C LEU A 102 15.33 -16.97 -7.69
N PHE A 103 15.12 -16.94 -6.38
CA PHE A 103 16.11 -17.41 -5.40
C PHE A 103 16.37 -18.92 -5.49
N GLN A 104 15.36 -19.73 -5.85
CA GLN A 104 15.54 -21.16 -6.13
C GLN A 104 16.48 -21.43 -7.31
N ARG A 105 16.60 -20.49 -8.25
CA ARG A 105 17.43 -20.61 -9.47
C ARG A 105 18.79 -19.94 -9.32
N GLY A 106 18.86 -18.87 -8.53
CA GLY A 106 20.07 -18.06 -8.37
C GLY A 106 20.96 -18.43 -7.18
N PHE A 107 20.44 -19.14 -6.18
CA PHE A 107 21.17 -19.41 -4.93
C PHE A 107 21.10 -20.87 -4.50
N SER A 108 22.14 -21.33 -3.80
CA SER A 108 22.15 -22.66 -3.18
C SER A 108 21.07 -22.78 -2.12
N SER A 109 20.59 -24.02 -1.88
CA SER A 109 19.49 -24.27 -0.95
C SER A 109 19.79 -23.79 0.48
N ASN A 110 21.07 -23.77 0.87
CA ASN A 110 21.54 -23.41 2.20
C ASN A 110 21.92 -21.93 2.34
N SER A 111 21.78 -21.13 1.27
CA SER A 111 22.16 -19.71 1.30
C SER A 111 21.23 -18.92 2.23
N PRO A 112 21.76 -18.12 3.18
CA PRO A 112 20.95 -17.36 4.12
C PRO A 112 20.10 -16.29 3.43
N ILE A 113 20.51 -15.82 2.24
CA ILE A 113 19.76 -14.82 1.46
C ILE A 113 18.36 -15.30 1.09
N ARG A 114 18.15 -16.62 1.03
CA ARG A 114 16.85 -17.22 0.69
C ARG A 114 15.73 -16.81 1.66
N LYS A 115 16.07 -16.43 2.89
CA LYS A 115 15.11 -15.96 3.90
C LYS A 115 14.51 -14.59 3.59
N TYR A 116 15.11 -13.80 2.70
CA TYR A 116 14.56 -12.48 2.31
C TYR A 116 13.39 -12.58 1.33
N ASN A 117 12.98 -13.78 0.92
CA ASN A 117 11.78 -13.96 0.09
C ASN A 117 10.48 -13.51 0.77
N ILE A 118 10.49 -13.36 2.09
CA ILE A 118 9.36 -12.85 2.88
C ILE A 118 9.44 -11.33 3.14
N ALA A 119 10.41 -10.62 2.56
CA ALA A 119 10.49 -9.16 2.67
C ALA A 119 9.17 -8.43 2.29
N PRO A 120 8.40 -8.88 1.27
CA PRO A 120 7.12 -8.26 0.95
C PRO A 120 6.07 -8.28 2.07
N LEU A 121 6.20 -9.15 3.09
CA LEU A 121 5.33 -9.10 4.28
C LEU A 121 5.53 -7.82 5.08
N GLY A 122 6.77 -7.32 5.13
CA GLY A 122 7.09 -6.05 5.77
C GLY A 122 6.44 -4.89 5.02
N ALA A 123 6.58 -4.86 3.70
CA ALA A 123 5.93 -3.85 2.85
C ALA A 123 4.41 -3.84 3.07
N TRP A 124 3.76 -5.01 2.94
CA TRP A 124 2.33 -5.18 3.20
C TRP A 124 1.91 -4.68 4.59
N PHE A 125 2.70 -4.98 5.63
CA PHE A 125 2.37 -4.56 6.99
C PHE A 125 2.47 -3.04 7.17
N PHE A 126 3.51 -2.40 6.65
CA PHE A 126 3.68 -0.94 6.75
C PHE A 126 2.66 -0.17 5.92
N ASP A 127 2.29 -0.69 4.76
CA ASP A 127 1.21 -0.18 3.92
C ASP A 127 -0.14 -0.17 4.67
N LEU A 128 -0.50 -1.27 5.33
CA LEU A 128 -1.72 -1.29 6.17
C LEU A 128 -1.67 -0.29 7.34
N LEU A 129 -0.49 -0.06 7.94
CA LEU A 129 -0.34 0.95 8.99
C LEU A 129 -0.53 2.38 8.44
N GLU A 130 0.02 2.66 7.27
CA GLU A 130 -0.17 3.92 6.55
C GLU A 130 -1.66 4.16 6.26
N ASN A 131 -2.35 3.17 5.69
CA ASN A 131 -3.77 3.28 5.34
C ASN A 131 -4.64 3.51 6.58
N ILE A 132 -4.31 2.88 7.72
CA ILE A 132 -4.98 3.14 9.01
C ILE A 132 -4.79 4.61 9.43
N VAL A 133 -3.58 5.15 9.35
CA VAL A 133 -3.30 6.55 9.70
C VAL A 133 -4.08 7.50 8.78
N ILE A 134 -4.09 7.24 7.47
CA ILE A 134 -4.85 8.03 6.49
C ILE A 134 -6.35 8.01 6.82
N VAL A 135 -6.92 6.83 7.07
CA VAL A 135 -8.34 6.68 7.44
C VAL A 135 -8.67 7.46 8.71
N ILE A 136 -7.80 7.44 9.72
CA ILE A 136 -7.96 8.22 10.95
C ILE A 136 -7.97 9.72 10.62
N LEU A 137 -6.95 10.21 9.90
CA LEU A 137 -6.83 11.62 9.52
C LEU A 137 -8.05 12.13 8.75
N LEU A 138 -8.54 11.34 7.79
CA LEU A 138 -9.74 11.67 7.00
C LEU A 138 -11.03 11.66 7.83
N SER A 139 -11.10 10.83 8.88
CA SER A 139 -12.30 10.67 9.71
C SER A 139 -12.42 11.70 10.82
N ILE A 140 -11.29 12.24 11.30
CA ILE A 140 -11.28 13.24 12.39
C ILE A 140 -11.25 14.70 11.88
N PHE A 141 -11.13 14.90 10.56
CA PHE A 141 -11.06 16.23 9.96
C PHE A 141 -12.45 16.90 9.83
N PRO A 142 -12.60 18.21 10.13
CA PRO A 142 -11.59 19.10 10.68
C PRO A 142 -11.29 18.78 12.16
N PRO A 143 -10.02 18.82 12.59
CA PRO A 143 -9.67 18.48 13.97
C PRO A 143 -10.25 19.51 14.93
N ASN A 144 -11.35 19.15 15.58
CA ASN A 144 -11.98 19.95 16.64
C ASN A 144 -11.27 19.81 17.99
N LEU A 145 -10.20 18.99 18.09
CA LEU A 145 -9.46 18.75 19.33
C LEU A 145 -8.23 19.65 19.49
N PRO A 146 -8.17 20.49 20.55
CA PRO A 146 -7.00 21.30 20.88
C PRO A 146 -5.71 20.48 21.09
N SER A 147 -5.81 19.23 21.57
CA SER A 147 -4.66 18.35 21.82
C SER A 147 -3.95 17.87 20.56
N LEU A 148 -4.66 17.76 19.43
CA LEU A 148 -4.05 17.39 18.15
C LEU A 148 -3.37 18.60 17.49
N ARG A 149 -3.81 19.84 17.76
CA ARG A 149 -3.05 21.02 17.33
C ARG A 149 -1.66 21.08 17.97
N GLY A 150 -1.54 20.66 19.23
CA GLY A 150 -0.25 20.68 19.95
C GLY A 150 0.75 19.59 19.55
N PHE A 151 0.30 18.49 18.94
CA PHE A 151 1.20 17.39 18.52
C PHE A 151 1.69 17.52 17.07
N TRP A 152 0.96 18.25 16.23
CA TRP A 152 1.19 18.31 14.79
C TRP A 152 1.65 19.68 14.26
N PHE A 153 1.67 20.73 15.09
CA PHE A 153 2.04 22.10 14.69
C PHE A 153 3.24 22.68 15.49
N TYR A 154 4.11 21.82 16.03
CA TYR A 154 5.40 22.20 16.65
C TYR A 154 6.55 21.38 16.07
#